data_AF-Q5BRN8-F1
#
_entry.id   AF-Q5BRN8-F1
#
_cell.length_a   1.000
_cell.length_b   1.000
_cell.length_c   1.000
_cell.angle_alpha   90.00
_cell.angle_beta   90.00
_cell.angle_gamma   90.00
#
_symmetry.space_group_name_H-M   'P 1'
#
loop_
_entity.id
_entity.type
_entity.pdbx_description
1 polymer ?
#
loop_
_entity_poly.entity_id
_entity_poly.type
_entity_poly.pdbx_seq_one_letter_code
_entity_poly.pdbx_strand_id
1 'polypeptide(L)'
;MVAKKIRDISVRAPRKLVHIFHILQALNTRFSSDLPCSSPTFVEEYFTCPCKCTSCGVRCCLSVNHTSNNVGHMAEFLDSSGISATPCRYDPT
;
A
#
# COMPACT_ATOMS: atom_id res chain seq x y z
N MET A 1 -0.67 13.80 -29.26
CA MET A 1 -1.56 14.94 -28.91
C MET A 1 -1.32 15.46 -27.48
N VAL A 2 -1.18 14.59 -26.47
CA VAL A 2 -0.94 14.95 -25.05
C VAL A 2 0.39 15.68 -24.81
N ALA A 3 1.49 15.20 -25.39
CA ALA A 3 2.81 15.79 -25.21
C ALA A 3 2.90 17.28 -25.65
N LYS A 4 2.09 17.69 -26.63
CA LYS A 4 2.01 19.08 -27.09
C LYS A 4 1.32 19.98 -26.06
N LYS A 5 0.31 19.47 -25.33
CA LYS A 5 -0.40 20.18 -24.26
C LYS A 5 0.45 20.35 -23.00
N ILE A 6 1.34 19.40 -22.70
CA ILE A 6 2.23 19.47 -21.51
C ILE A 6 3.23 20.63 -21.64
N ARG A 7 3.72 20.90 -22.85
CA ARG A 7 4.69 21.97 -23.15
C ARG A 7 4.03 23.33 -23.43
N ASP A 8 2.70 23.37 -23.50
CA ASP A 8 1.96 24.59 -23.78
C ASP A 8 1.91 25.47 -22.52
N ILE A 9 2.66 26.58 -22.57
CA ILE A 9 2.69 27.60 -21.53
C ILE A 9 1.85 28.84 -21.90
N SER A 10 1.14 28.84 -23.03
CA SER A 10 0.38 30.00 -23.52
C SER A 10 -0.71 30.49 -22.55
N VAL A 11 -1.24 29.59 -21.73
CA VAL A 11 -2.23 29.88 -20.68
C VAL A 11 -1.66 29.86 -19.25
N ARG A 12 -0.38 29.50 -19.07
CA ARG A 12 0.27 29.42 -17.76
C ARG A 12 1.28 30.56 -17.62
N ALA A 13 0.87 31.63 -16.95
CA ALA A 13 1.80 32.68 -16.57
C ALA A 13 2.89 32.13 -15.63
N PRO A 14 4.17 32.55 -15.78
CA PRO A 14 5.22 32.24 -14.82
C PRO A 14 4.79 32.64 -13.41
N ARG A 15 4.87 31.70 -12.46
CA ARG A 15 4.56 32.00 -11.06
C ARG A 15 5.77 32.65 -10.41
N LYS A 16 5.56 33.76 -9.70
CA LYS A 16 6.63 34.38 -8.91
C LYS A 16 7.13 33.37 -7.86
N LEU A 17 8.45 33.24 -7.70
CA LEU A 17 9.06 32.32 -6.74
C LEU A 17 8.54 32.52 -5.31
N VAL A 18 8.29 33.79 -4.93
CA VAL A 18 7.69 34.13 -3.63
C VAL A 18 6.34 33.44 -3.39
N HIS A 19 5.49 33.29 -4.42
CA HIS A 19 4.22 32.59 -4.28
C HIS A 19 4.41 31.09 -4.10
N ILE A 20 5.38 30.50 -4.81
CA ILE A 20 5.71 29.08 -4.68
C ILE A 20 6.20 28.80 -3.25
N PHE A 21 7.12 29.62 -2.76
CA PHE A 21 7.65 29.52 -1.40
C PHE A 21 6.54 29.63 -0.34
N HIS A 22 5.69 30.67 -0.41
CA HIS A 22 4.60 30.84 0.55
C HIS A 22 3.60 29.68 0.53
N ILE A 23 3.28 29.13 -0.64
CA ILE A 23 2.39 27.97 -0.74
C ILE A 23 3.04 26.76 -0.05
N LEU A 24 4.31 26.46 -0.35
CA LEU A 24 5.02 25.34 0.26
C LEU A 24 5.15 25.51 1.79
N GLN A 25 5.44 26.72 2.26
CA GLN A 25 5.49 27.04 3.67
C GLN A 25 4.13 26.81 4.34
N ALA A 26 3.04 27.32 3.75
CA ALA A 26 1.70 27.14 4.28
C ALA A 26 1.29 25.66 4.32
N LEU A 27 1.62 24.89 3.28
CA LEU A 27 1.38 23.44 3.26
C LEU A 27 2.15 22.76 4.39
N ASN A 28 3.44 23.04 4.53
CA ASN A 28 4.24 22.48 5.61
C ASN A 28 3.60 22.82 6.95
N THR A 29 3.33 24.10 7.26
CA THR A 29 2.69 24.49 8.53
C THR A 29 1.37 23.76 8.78
N ARG A 30 0.57 23.48 7.75
CA ARG A 30 -0.72 22.78 7.89
C ARG A 30 -0.59 21.28 8.09
N PHE A 31 0.42 20.65 7.50
CA PHE A 31 0.63 19.20 7.50
C PHE A 31 1.86 18.76 8.32
N SER A 32 2.43 19.65 9.14
CA SER A 32 3.59 19.35 10.01
C SER A 32 3.22 18.52 11.24
N SER A 33 1.93 18.32 11.52
CA SER A 33 1.51 17.50 12.65
C SER A 33 1.87 16.05 12.41
N ASP A 34 2.20 15.33 13.49
CA ASP A 34 2.33 13.88 13.46
C ASP A 34 1.06 13.26 12.87
N LEU A 35 1.26 12.34 11.91
CA LEU A 35 0.16 11.54 11.40
C LEU A 35 -0.42 10.73 12.57
N PRO A 36 -1.75 10.69 12.77
CA PRO A 36 -2.35 9.87 13.80
C PRO A 36 -1.99 8.41 13.54
N CYS A 37 -1.02 7.89 14.28
CA CYS A 37 -0.64 6.50 14.22
C CYS A 37 -1.61 5.71 15.10
N SER A 38 -2.60 5.08 14.46
CA SER A 38 -3.32 3.95 15.07
C SER A 38 -3.65 2.84 14.08
N SER A 39 -3.56 3.10 12.78
CA SER A 39 -3.73 2.08 11.74
C SER A 39 -3.09 2.58 10.44
N PRO A 40 -2.40 1.74 9.67
CA PRO A 40 -1.91 2.14 8.36
C PRO A 40 -3.09 2.62 7.51
N THR A 41 -2.99 3.85 6.96
CA THR A 41 -3.97 4.41 6.01
C THR A 41 -4.04 3.61 4.71
N PHE A 42 -3.07 2.73 4.52
CA PHE A 42 -3.04 1.72 3.49
C PHE A 42 -3.32 0.36 4.12
N VAL A 43 -4.44 -0.24 3.73
CA VAL A 43 -4.83 -1.59 4.15
C VAL A 43 -3.88 -2.57 3.46
N GLU A 44 -2.95 -3.14 4.22
CA GLU A 44 -1.95 -4.12 3.76
C GLU A 44 -2.62 -5.31 3.04
N GLU A 45 -3.89 -5.58 3.38
CA GLU A 45 -4.75 -6.57 2.77
C GLU A 45 -5.07 -6.34 1.29
N TYR A 46 -4.79 -5.14 0.73
CA TYR A 46 -4.84 -4.89 -0.71
C TYR A 46 -3.62 -5.40 -1.48
N PHE A 47 -2.47 -5.56 -0.81
CA PHE A 47 -1.22 -6.01 -1.42
C PHE A 47 -0.87 -7.46 -1.10
N THR A 48 -1.62 -8.09 -0.19
CA THR A 48 -1.50 -9.51 0.12
C THR A 48 -2.52 -10.35 -0.66
N CYS A 49 -2.19 -11.62 -0.85
CA CYS A 49 -3.05 -12.60 -1.48
C CYS A 49 -4.40 -12.72 -0.71
N PRO A 50 -5.54 -12.80 -1.43
CA PRO A 50 -6.86 -12.88 -0.79
C PRO A 50 -7.19 -14.26 -0.21
N CYS A 51 -6.41 -15.30 -0.54
CA CYS A 51 -6.66 -16.67 -0.10
C CYS A 51 -6.59 -16.80 1.42
N LYS A 52 -7.52 -17.57 1.99
CA LYS A 52 -7.54 -17.93 3.40
C LYS A 52 -7.27 -19.42 3.57
N CYS A 53 -6.58 -19.77 4.65
CA CYS A 53 -6.44 -21.16 5.06
C CYS A 53 -7.80 -21.73 5.47
N THR A 54 -8.17 -22.90 4.96
CA THR A 54 -9.39 -23.61 5.31
C THR A 54 -9.36 -24.18 6.73
N SER A 55 -8.17 -24.42 7.29
CA SER A 55 -8.00 -25.03 8.62
C SER A 55 -8.01 -24.00 9.76
N CYS A 56 -7.33 -22.85 9.58
CA CYS A 56 -7.18 -21.84 10.63
C CYS A 56 -7.83 -20.49 10.30
N GLY A 57 -8.33 -20.28 9.08
CA GLY A 57 -8.95 -19.01 8.65
C GLY A 57 -7.98 -17.85 8.45
N VAL A 58 -6.68 -18.02 8.74
CA VAL A 58 -5.64 -17.00 8.55
C VAL A 58 -5.41 -16.75 7.06
N ARG A 59 -5.22 -15.47 6.71
CA ARG A 59 -4.93 -15.05 5.33
C ARG A 59 -3.52 -15.42 4.91
N CYS A 60 -3.33 -15.60 3.61
CA CYS A 60 -2.00 -15.69 3.04
C CYS A 60 -1.20 -14.40 3.28
N CYS A 61 0.02 -14.49 3.80
CA CYS A 61 0.91 -13.35 4.05
C CYS A 61 1.79 -12.97 2.85
N LEU A 62 1.64 -13.65 1.71
CA LEU A 62 2.38 -13.37 0.48
C LEU A 62 1.70 -12.27 -0.35
N SER A 63 2.46 -11.65 -1.26
CA SER A 63 1.94 -10.61 -2.16
C SER A 63 0.90 -11.14 -3.17
N VAL A 64 0.10 -10.24 -3.73
CA VAL A 64 -0.78 -10.55 -4.86
C VAL A 64 0.03 -11.19 -5.99
N ASN A 65 -0.53 -12.23 -6.61
CA ASN A 65 0.06 -12.96 -7.75
C ASN A 65 1.32 -13.81 -7.44
N HIS A 66 1.63 -14.13 -6.18
CA HIS A 66 2.76 -15.02 -5.86
C HIS A 66 2.68 -16.41 -6.52
N THR A 67 1.48 -16.87 -6.88
CA THR A 67 1.24 -18.13 -7.60
C THR A 67 1.85 -18.14 -9.00
N SER A 68 2.01 -16.99 -9.67
CA SER A 68 2.71 -16.92 -10.96
C SER A 68 4.19 -17.27 -10.85
N ASN A 69 4.76 -17.14 -9.66
CA ASN A 69 6.15 -17.49 -9.36
C ASN A 69 6.30 -18.92 -8.85
N ASN A 70 5.25 -19.75 -8.96
CA ASN A 70 5.18 -21.11 -8.40
C ASN A 70 5.42 -21.18 -6.88
N VAL A 71 5.15 -20.09 -6.16
CA VAL A 71 5.25 -20.05 -4.69
C VAL A 71 3.89 -20.46 -4.12
N GLY A 72 3.87 -21.48 -3.26
CA GLY A 72 2.66 -21.92 -2.54
C GLY A 72 2.18 -20.89 -1.52
N HIS A 73 0.91 -20.93 -1.16
CA HIS A 73 0.36 -20.04 -0.13
C HIS A 73 1.00 -20.30 1.24
N MET A 74 1.18 -19.24 2.03
CA MET A 74 1.81 -19.26 3.36
C MET A 74 1.00 -18.43 4.35
N ALA A 75 0.79 -18.94 5.56
CA ALA A 75 0.05 -18.29 6.64
C ALA A 75 0.78 -18.57 7.93
N GLU A 76 1.01 -17.52 8.71
CA GLU A 76 1.64 -17.62 10.01
C GLU A 76 0.53 -17.69 11.06
N PHE A 77 0.22 -18.91 11.51
CA PHE A 77 -0.66 -19.12 12.66
C PHE A 77 0.18 -19.43 13.89
N LEU A 78 0.02 -18.64 14.96
CA LEU A 78 0.57 -18.99 16.26
C LEU A 78 -0.47 -19.84 17.00
N ASP A 79 -0.10 -21.08 17.32
CA ASP A 79 -0.84 -21.85 18.31
C ASP A 79 -0.56 -21.30 19.73
N SER A 80 -1.32 -21.77 20.72
CA SER A 80 -1.14 -21.43 22.14
C SER A 80 0.24 -21.82 22.72
N SER A 81 1.09 -22.49 21.92
CA SER A 81 2.44 -22.92 22.27
C SER A 81 3.53 -22.12 21.55
N GLY A 82 3.15 -21.16 20.68
CA GLY A 82 4.06 -20.26 19.98
C GLY A 82 4.81 -20.91 18.80
N ILE A 83 4.34 -22.04 18.27
CA ILE A 83 5.02 -22.78 17.21
C ILE A 83 4.32 -22.50 15.86
N SER A 84 5.09 -22.02 14.89
CA SER A 84 4.64 -21.80 13.51
C SER A 84 4.52 -23.14 12.79
N ALA A 85 3.30 -23.65 12.63
CA ALA A 85 3.04 -24.95 12.00
C ALA A 85 2.81 -24.82 10.48
N THR A 86 3.51 -25.65 9.71
CA THR A 86 3.35 -25.90 8.26
C THR A 86 2.13 -26.80 7.95
N PRO A 87 1.90 -27.17 6.67
CA PRO A 87 1.31 -26.38 5.61
C PRO A 87 -0.22 -26.37 5.73
N CYS A 88 -0.76 -25.19 6.01
CA CYS A 88 -2.17 -24.91 5.96
C CYS A 88 -2.75 -25.21 4.56
N ARG A 89 -3.96 -25.82 4.48
CA ARG A 89 -4.65 -25.99 3.20
C ARG A 89 -5.38 -24.70 2.87
N TYR A 90 -5.30 -24.21 1.64
CA TYR A 90 -5.92 -22.97 1.20
C TYR A 90 -7.09 -23.25 0.26
N ASP A 91 -8.05 -22.33 0.24
CA ASP A 91 -9.13 -22.33 -0.75
C ASP A 91 -8.64 -21.64 -2.03
N PRO A 92 -8.67 -22.30 -3.21
CA PRO A 92 -8.45 -21.64 -4.48
C PRO A 92 -9.66 -20.75 -4.80
N THR A 93 -9.59 -19.47 -4.42
CA THR A 93 -10.52 -18.44 -4.93
C THR A 93 -10.37 -18.26 -6.43
#